data_AF-A0A9D2K2Z8-F1
#
_entry.id   AF-A0A9D2K2Z8-F1
#
_cell.length_a   1.000
_cell.length_b   1.000
_cell.length_c   1.000
_cell.angle_alpha   90.00
_cell.angle_beta   90.00
_cell.angle_gamma   90.00
#
_symmetry.space_group_name_H-M   'P 1'
#
loop_
_entity.id
_entity.type
_entity.pdbx_description
1 polymer ?
#
loop_
_entity_poly.entity_id
_entity_poly.type
_entity_poly.pdbx_seq_one_letter_code
_entity_poly.pdbx_strand_id
1 'polypeptide(L)' 'MKKLMYKFSGLVAGLALTITALNVNSACYFVIHQPKLPEGAEQLSKIN' A
#
# COMPACT_ATOMS: atom_id res chain seq x y z
N MET A 1 -15.90 -28.67 9.02
CA MET A 1 -15.08 -27.73 8.23
C MET A 1 -15.79 -26.41 7.90
N LYS A 2 -16.94 -26.40 7.20
CA LYS A 2 -17.63 -25.15 6.78
C LYS A 2 -17.94 -24.16 7.92
N LYS A 3 -18.35 -24.64 9.10
CA LYS A 3 -18.62 -23.82 10.29
C LYS A 3 -17.36 -23.14 10.84
N LEU A 4 -16.20 -23.81 10.76
CA LEU A 4 -14.93 -23.25 11.17
C LEU A 4 -14.48 -22.17 10.17
N MET A 5 -14.62 -22.45 8.87
CA MET A 5 -14.33 -21.47 7.82
C MET A 5 -15.18 -20.20 7.95
N TYR A 6 -16.48 -20.33 8.21
CA TYR A 6 -17.37 -19.18 8.44
C TYR A 6 -17.00 -18.37 9.69
N LYS A 7 -16.46 -19.01 10.73
CA LYS A 7 -16.01 -18.30 11.94
C LYS A 7 -14.75 -17.45 11.71
N PHE A 8 -13.87 -17.89 10.80
CA PHE A 8 -12.59 -17.22 10.54
C PHE A 8 -12.56 -16.43 9.23
N SER A 9 -13.60 -16.48 8.40
CA SER A 9 -13.63 -15.80 7.10
C SER A 9 -13.43 -14.29 7.23
N GLY A 10 -14.01 -13.65 8.23
CA GLY A 10 -13.82 -12.22 8.50
C GLY A 10 -12.38 -11.87 8.87
N LEU A 11 -11.73 -12.70 9.69
CA LEU A 11 -10.31 -12.54 10.05
C LEU A 11 -9.42 -12.65 8.81
N VAL A 12 -9.63 -13.69 7.99
CA VAL A 12 -8.85 -13.93 6.78
C VAL A 12 -9.07 -12.81 5.75
N ALA A 13 -10.32 -12.34 5.58
CA ALA A 13 -10.64 -11.22 4.70
C ALA A 13 -9.99 -9.91 5.15
N GLY A 14 -10.04 -9.59 6.45
CA GLY A 14 -9.36 -8.43 7.02
C GLY A 14 -7.83 -8.51 6.85
N LEU A 15 -7.25 -9.68 7.07
CA LEU A 15 -5.82 -9.90 6.85
C LEU A 15 -5.44 -9.72 5.38
N ALA A 16 -6.22 -10.26 4.45
CA ALA A 16 -6.00 -10.11 3.01
C ALA A 16 -6.04 -8.63 2.56
N LEU A 17 -6.99 -7.86 3.09
CA LEU A 17 -7.07 -6.41 2.84
C LEU A 17 -5.83 -5.69 3.37
N THR A 18 -5.40 -6.03 4.59
CA THR A 18 -4.24 -5.39 5.24
C THR A 18 -2.95 -5.67 4.47
N ILE A 19 -2.72 -6.93 4.07
CA ILE A 19 -1.55 -7.32 3.26
C ILE A 19 -1.57 -6.61 1.90
N THR A 20 -2.73 -6.52 1.26
CA THR A 20 -2.88 -5.82 -0.02
C THR A 20 -2.51 -4.33 0.10
N ALA A 21 -3.02 -3.65 1.14
CA ALA A 21 -2.71 -2.26 1.40
C ALA A 21 -1.22 -2.02 1.70
N LEU A 22 -0.58 -2.93 2.44
CA LEU A 22 0.85 -2.88 2.72
C LEU A 22 1.69 -3.13 1.47
N ASN A 23 1.30 -4.08 0.61
CA ASN A 23 2.03 -4.43 -0.60
C ASN A 23 2.11 -3.25 -1.58
N VAL A 24 0.98 -2.63 -1.92
CA VAL A 24 0.92 -1.47 -2.84
C VAL A 24 1.82 -0.32 -2.38
N ASN A 25 1.92 -0.12 -1.07
CA ASN A 25 2.73 0.95 -0.48
C ASN A 25 4.21 0.53 -0.26
N SER A 26 4.49 -0.76 -0.10
CA SER A 26 5.86 -1.27 0.13
C SER A 26 6.77 -1.08 -1.08
N ALA A 27 6.24 -1.18 -2.31
CA ALA A 27 6.98 -0.89 -3.54
C ALA A 27 7.51 0.55 -3.57
N CYS A 28 6.85 1.46 -2.86
CA CYS A 28 7.20 2.87 -2.75
C CYS A 28 7.60 3.24 -1.32
N TYR A 29 8.04 2.30 -0.47
CA TYR A 29 8.38 2.61 0.92
C TYR A 29 9.47 3.69 1.02
N PHE A 30 10.41 3.68 0.07
CA PHE A 30 11.44 4.70 -0.11
C PHE A 30 10.91 6.07 -0.57
N VAL A 31 9.66 6.16 -1.04
CA VAL A 31 8.94 7.39 -1.44
C VAL A 31 8.14 7.95 -0.27
N ILE A 32 7.57 7.09 0.60
CA ILE A 32 6.68 7.50 1.70
C ILE A 32 7.40 8.42 2.71
N HIS A 33 8.68 8.20 2.95
CA HIS A 33 9.50 8.98 3.89
C HIS A 33 10.44 9.95 3.19
N GLN A 34 10.19 10.28 1.91
CA GLN A 34 11.02 11.28 1.26
C GLN A 34 10.80 12.67 1.85
N PRO A 35 11.86 13.47 1.95
CA PRO A 35 11.69 14.90 2.18
C PRO A 35 10.81 15.50 1.08
N LYS A 36 10.25 16.68 1.33
CA LYS A 36 9.56 17.44 0.28
C LYS A 36 10.47 17.54 -0.95
N LEU A 37 9.87 17.40 -2.14
CA LEU A 37 10.60 17.58 -3.39
C LEU A 37 11.32 18.94 -3.38
N PRO A 38 12.60 18.99 -3.79
CA PRO A 38 13.36 20.24 -3.83
C PRO A 38 12.73 21.22 -4.84
N GLU A 39 12.83 22.51 -4.53
CA GLU A 39 12.38 23.58 -5.44
C GLU A 39 13.08 23.44 -6.80
N GLY A 40 12.31 23.51 -7.90
CA GLY A 40 12.81 23.38 -9.27
C GLY A 40 12.79 21.95 -9.84
N ALA A 41 12.46 20.94 -9.04
CA ALA A 41 12.31 19.57 -9.54
C ALA A 41 11.15 19.40 -10.53
N GLU A 42 10.18 20.33 -10.56
CA GLU A 42 9.08 20.29 -11.54
C GLU A 42 9.55 20.35 -12.99
N GLN A 43 10.74 20.91 -13.26
CA GLN A 43 11.32 21.02 -14.60
C GLN A 43 11.76 19.66 -15.16
N LEU A 44 11.92 18.65 -14.31
CA LEU A 44 12.29 17.28 -14.70
C LEU A 44 11.07 16.43 -15.07
N SER A 45 9.84 16.93 -14.85
CA SER A 45 8.61 16.26 -15.26
C SER A 45 8.45 16.30 -16.78
N LYS A 46 8.20 15.14 -17.39
CA LYS A 46 7.90 15.03 -18.83
C LYS A 46 6.45 15.37 -19.18
N ILE A 47 5.60 15.61 -18.18
CA ILE A 47 4.16 15.87 -18.32
C ILE A 47 3.89 17.39 -18.26
N ASN A 48 4.92 18.21 -18.47
CA ASN A 48 4.82 19.67 -18.54
C ASN A 48 5.08 20.15 -19.97
#